data_AF-A0A1Y2V1M3-F1
#
_entry.id   AF-A0A1Y2V1M3-F1
#
_cell.length_a   1.000
_cell.length_b   1.000
_cell.length_c   1.000
_cell.angle_alpha   90.00
_cell.angle_beta   90.00
_cell.angle_gamma   90.00
#
_symmetry.space_group_name_H-M   'P 1'
#
loop_
_entity.id
_entity.type
_entity.pdbx_description
1 polymer ?
#
loop_
_entity_poly.entity_id
_entity_poly.type
_entity_poly.pdbx_seq_one_letter_code
_entity_poly.pdbx_strand_id
1 'polypeptide(L)'
;MSANKAARVGEEIWKGRIDKVNAELVTLTYGTIVAQLCKDFEGDYVEVNKQLDRMGYNIGLRLIEDYLAKSNTMRRCSNFRETADMIAKVGFKIFLNITPTVTSWTNDSKQFSLLFEENPLADFVELPDDGRAQDELWYSNIFCGVLRGALEMVQMQVEAHFISDVLRGNDTTEMRISLIRYIDDELPPEDD
;
A
#
# COMPACT_ATOMS: atom_id res chain seq x y z
N MET A 1 10.39 -3.95 17.49
CA MET A 1 9.25 -3.87 18.43
C MET A 1 8.52 -5.21 18.44
N SER A 2 7.83 -5.63 19.51
CA SER A 2 6.99 -6.84 19.45
C SER A 2 5.71 -6.58 18.65
N ALA A 3 5.28 -7.55 17.83
CA ALA A 3 4.08 -7.52 17.00
C ALA A 3 2.81 -6.98 17.72
N ASN A 4 2.59 -7.39 18.97
CA ASN A 4 1.45 -6.96 19.78
C ASN A 4 1.51 -5.48 20.16
N LYS A 5 2.72 -4.92 20.30
CA LYS A 5 2.90 -3.49 20.57
C LYS A 5 2.56 -2.66 19.35
N ALA A 6 2.92 -3.10 18.14
CA ALA A 6 2.58 -2.42 16.90
C ALA A 6 1.06 -2.35 16.68
N ALA A 7 0.34 -3.46 16.88
CA ALA A 7 -1.12 -3.48 16.78
C ALA A 7 -1.81 -2.52 17.75
N ARG A 8 -1.35 -2.47 19.01
CA ARG A 8 -1.89 -1.53 20.00
C ARG A 8 -1.66 -0.07 19.60
N VAL A 9 -0.48 0.25 19.08
CA VAL A 9 -0.15 1.61 18.61
C VAL A 9 -1.07 2.03 17.46
N GLY A 10 -1.27 1.16 16.47
CA GLY A 10 -2.19 1.43 15.36
C GLY A 10 -3.61 1.72 15.83
N GLU A 11 -4.12 0.92 16.76
CA GLU A 11 -5.47 1.07 17.34
C GLU A 11 -5.63 2.36 18.16
N GLU A 12 -4.64 2.72 18.98
CA GLU A 12 -4.64 3.95 19.78
C GLU A 12 -4.65 5.20 18.90
N ILE A 13 -3.84 5.21 17.84
CA ILE A 13 -3.77 6.34 16.91
C ILE A 13 -5.07 6.46 16.12
N TRP A 14 -5.58 5.34 15.60
CA TRP A 14 -6.87 5.30 14.90
C TRP A 14 -8.01 5.85 15.75
N LYS A 15 -8.04 5.57 17.06
CA LYS A 15 -9.10 6.05 17.96
C LYS A 15 -9.01 7.54 18.30
N GLY A 16 -7.80 8.07 18.48
CA GLY A 16 -7.63 9.37 19.17
C GLY A 16 -6.91 10.47 18.39
N ARG A 17 -6.31 10.20 17.23
CA ARG A 17 -5.36 11.13 16.57
C ARG A 17 -5.56 11.31 15.07
N ILE A 18 -6.67 10.84 14.53
CA ILE A 18 -6.96 10.89 13.10
C ILE A 18 -8.33 11.51 12.89
N ASP A 19 -8.35 12.54 12.03
CA ASP A 19 -9.59 13.08 11.50
C ASP A 19 -10.13 12.11 10.45
N LYS A 20 -11.35 11.65 10.69
CA LYS A 20 -11.98 10.61 9.86
C LYS A 20 -12.99 11.22 8.91
N VAL A 21 -13.02 10.68 7.71
CA VAL A 21 -14.06 10.92 6.72
C VAL A 21 -14.86 9.63 6.51
N ASN A 22 -16.05 9.74 5.91
CA ASN A 22 -16.82 8.56 5.56
C ASN A 22 -16.03 7.70 4.56
N ALA A 23 -15.88 6.40 4.85
CA ALA A 23 -15.18 5.46 3.98
C ALA A 23 -15.80 5.39 2.58
N GLU A 24 -17.13 5.40 2.48
CA GLU A 24 -17.86 5.35 1.21
C GLU A 24 -17.52 6.53 0.30
N LEU A 25 -17.26 7.70 0.88
CA LEU A 25 -16.83 8.87 0.11
C LEU A 25 -15.50 8.59 -0.59
N VAL A 26 -14.54 7.97 0.12
CA VAL A 26 -13.23 7.60 -0.45
C VAL A 26 -13.40 6.50 -1.49
N THR A 27 -14.18 5.46 -1.19
CA THR A 27 -14.45 4.34 -2.11
C THR A 27 -15.08 4.82 -3.42
N LEU A 28 -16.13 5.65 -3.35
CA LEU A 28 -16.79 6.20 -4.55
C LEU A 28 -15.89 7.16 -5.33
N THR A 29 -15.08 7.97 -4.64
CA THR A 29 -14.11 8.86 -5.28
C THR A 29 -13.06 8.04 -6.02
N TYR A 30 -12.53 7.00 -5.38
CA TYR A 30 -11.56 6.10 -6.00
C TYR A 30 -12.16 5.35 -7.19
N GLY A 31 -13.38 4.82 -7.06
CA GLY A 31 -14.09 4.16 -8.16
C GLY A 31 -14.31 5.08 -9.35
N THR A 32 -14.61 6.36 -9.11
CA THR A 32 -14.73 7.36 -10.18
C THR A 32 -13.39 7.58 -10.90
N ILE A 33 -12.27 7.64 -10.16
CA ILE A 33 -10.93 7.76 -10.73
C ILE A 33 -10.61 6.55 -11.60
N VAL A 34 -10.79 5.33 -11.10
CA VAL A 34 -10.51 4.10 -11.86
C VAL A 34 -11.39 4.04 -13.11
N ALA A 35 -12.69 4.31 -12.99
CA ALA A 35 -13.61 4.32 -14.11
C ALA A 35 -13.25 5.37 -15.16
N GLN A 36 -12.76 6.54 -14.73
CA GLN A 36 -12.28 7.58 -15.65
C GLN A 36 -11.00 7.16 -16.37
N LEU A 37 -10.02 6.58 -15.66
CA LEU A 37 -8.80 6.06 -16.28
C LEU A 37 -9.11 4.97 -17.32
N CYS A 38 -10.00 4.04 -17.00
CA CYS A 38 -10.42 3.00 -17.95
C CYS A 38 -11.03 3.59 -19.23
N LYS A 39 -11.75 4.70 -19.13
CA LYS A 39 -12.29 5.43 -20.30
C LYS A 39 -11.19 6.15 -21.07
N ASP A 40 -10.31 6.88 -20.36
CA ASP A 40 -9.25 7.69 -20.97
C ASP A 40 -8.21 6.84 -21.71
N PHE A 41 -7.97 5.61 -21.25
CA PHE A 41 -7.07 4.64 -21.89
C PHE A 41 -7.81 3.63 -22.79
N GLU A 42 -9.09 3.87 -23.12
CA GLU A 42 -9.85 3.04 -24.06
C GLU A 42 -9.85 1.53 -23.72
N GLY A 43 -9.82 1.18 -22.43
CA GLY A 43 -9.74 -0.22 -21.98
C GLY A 43 -8.34 -0.85 -22.08
N ASP A 44 -7.26 -0.06 -22.18
CA ASP A 44 -5.90 -0.53 -21.91
C ASP A 44 -5.62 -0.58 -20.40
N TYR A 45 -5.96 -1.72 -19.80
CA TYR A 45 -5.82 -1.96 -18.36
C TYR A 45 -4.36 -1.97 -17.89
N VAL A 46 -3.41 -2.29 -18.77
CA VAL A 46 -1.98 -2.24 -18.44
C VAL A 46 -1.56 -0.80 -18.20
N GLU A 47 -2.01 0.13 -19.03
CA GLU A 47 -1.72 1.55 -18.84
C GLU A 47 -2.48 2.14 -17.64
N VAL A 48 -3.73 1.71 -17.40
CA VAL A 48 -4.48 2.07 -16.18
C VAL A 48 -3.70 1.67 -14.93
N ASN A 49 -3.19 0.43 -14.87
CA ASN A 49 -2.40 -0.04 -13.72
C ASN A 49 -1.15 0.80 -13.49
N LYS A 50 -0.43 1.20 -14.56
CA LYS A 50 0.74 2.09 -14.43
C LYS A 50 0.36 3.46 -13.89
N GLN A 51 -0.76 4.02 -14.34
CA GLN A 51 -1.22 5.31 -13.81
C GLN A 51 -1.65 5.22 -12.35
N LEU A 52 -2.36 4.15 -11.95
CA LEU A 52 -2.71 3.91 -10.55
C LEU A 52 -1.48 3.78 -9.66
N ASP A 53 -0.46 3.02 -10.10
CA ASP A 53 0.80 2.90 -9.37
C ASP A 53 1.53 4.26 -9.28
N ARG A 54 1.60 5.02 -10.38
CA ARG A 54 2.22 6.35 -10.38
C ARG A 54 1.50 7.33 -9.46
N MET A 55 0.16 7.33 -9.46
CA MET A 55 -0.64 8.14 -8.55
C MET A 55 -0.37 7.74 -7.10
N GLY A 56 -0.39 6.43 -6.82
CA GLY A 56 -0.08 5.89 -5.50
C GLY A 56 1.30 6.30 -5.03
N TYR A 57 2.31 6.22 -5.89
CA TYR A 57 3.68 6.61 -5.58
C TYR A 57 3.79 8.07 -5.12
N ASN A 58 3.19 9.00 -5.85
CA ASN A 58 3.19 10.41 -5.47
C ASN A 58 2.42 10.67 -4.16
N ILE A 59 1.36 9.90 -3.89
CA ILE A 59 0.64 9.95 -2.62
C ILE A 59 1.55 9.43 -1.50
N GLY A 60 2.20 8.28 -1.69
CA GLY A 60 3.11 7.65 -0.72
C GLY A 60 4.25 8.57 -0.29
N LEU A 61 4.86 9.29 -1.23
CA LEU A 61 5.92 10.27 -0.95
C LEU A 61 5.47 11.37 0.04
N ARG A 62 4.18 11.73 0.04
CA ARG A 62 3.63 12.77 0.93
C ARG A 62 3.03 12.17 2.20
N LEU A 63 2.43 10.98 2.08
CA LEU A 63 1.73 10.30 3.17
C LEU A 63 2.68 9.86 4.29
N ILE A 64 3.93 9.54 3.94
CA ILE A 64 4.94 9.10 4.90
C ILE A 64 5.24 10.14 5.99
N GLU A 65 5.21 11.44 5.67
CA GLU A 65 5.45 12.50 6.65
C GLU A 65 4.35 12.52 7.72
N ASP A 66 3.09 12.43 7.29
CA ASP A 66 1.94 12.35 8.19
C ASP A 66 1.97 11.07 9.03
N TYR A 67 2.34 9.94 8.42
CA TYR A 67 2.54 8.68 9.12
C TYR A 67 3.60 8.79 10.22
N LEU A 68 4.77 9.36 9.93
CA LEU A 68 5.86 9.52 10.90
C LEU A 68 5.47 10.48 12.04
N ALA A 69 4.75 11.57 11.72
CA ALA A 69 4.26 12.53 12.70
C ALA A 69 3.24 11.89 13.67
N LYS A 70 2.29 11.10 13.15
CA LYS A 70 1.21 10.50 13.96
C LYS A 70 1.65 9.24 14.71
N SER A 71 2.50 8.41 14.10
CA SER A 71 2.97 7.15 14.70
C SER A 71 3.93 7.35 15.87
N ASN A 72 4.43 8.57 16.07
CA ASN A 72 5.47 8.91 17.05
C ASN A 72 6.69 7.96 16.95
N THR A 73 6.85 7.34 15.78
CA THR A 73 7.90 6.39 15.46
C THR A 73 8.93 7.13 14.60
N MET A 74 9.59 8.12 15.21
CA MET A 74 10.70 8.87 14.59
C MET A 74 11.94 7.98 14.32
N ARG A 75 11.92 6.73 14.78
CA ARG A 75 13.03 5.79 14.62
C ARG A 75 12.78 4.92 13.40
N ARG A 76 13.76 4.87 12.49
CA ARG A 76 13.77 3.93 11.35
C ARG A 76 13.60 2.49 11.87
N CYS A 77 12.83 1.70 11.13
CA CYS A 77 12.68 0.27 11.41
C CYS A 77 14.05 -0.41 11.33
N SER A 78 14.33 -1.33 12.24
CA SER A 78 15.65 -1.96 12.34
C SER A 78 15.91 -3.03 11.28
N ASN A 79 14.84 -3.61 10.73
CA ASN A 79 14.90 -4.63 9.69
C ASN A 79 13.58 -4.69 8.94
N PHE A 80 13.57 -5.39 7.80
CA PHE A 80 12.40 -5.45 6.94
C PHE A 80 11.20 -6.18 7.56
N ARG A 81 11.41 -7.08 8.54
CA ARG A 81 10.31 -7.72 9.29
C ARG A 81 9.57 -6.73 10.17
N GLU A 82 10.30 -5.83 10.83
CA GLU A 82 9.71 -4.74 11.59
C GLU A 82 8.96 -3.77 10.65
N THR A 83 9.51 -3.48 9.47
CA THR A 83 8.83 -2.68 8.45
C THR A 83 7.50 -3.30 8.04
N ALA A 84 7.45 -4.61 7.78
CA ALA A 84 6.23 -5.31 7.41
C ALA A 84 5.14 -5.22 8.50
N ASP A 85 5.53 -5.41 9.76
CA ASP A 85 4.63 -5.27 10.91
C ASP A 85 4.10 -3.84 11.03
N MET A 86 4.95 -2.82 10.83
CA MET A 86 4.55 -1.42 10.89
C MET A 86 3.62 -1.03 9.73
N ILE A 87 3.83 -1.56 8.53
CA ILE A 87 2.91 -1.36 7.39
C ILE A 87 1.54 -1.96 7.72
N ALA A 88 1.51 -3.24 8.08
CA ALA A 88 0.26 -3.99 8.27
C ALA A 88 -0.56 -3.50 9.48
N LYS A 89 0.10 -3.35 10.64
CA LYS A 89 -0.59 -3.12 11.93
C LYS A 89 -0.73 -1.65 12.29
N VAL A 90 0.05 -0.78 11.67
CA VAL A 90 0.04 0.67 11.97
C VAL A 90 -0.38 1.44 10.74
N GLY A 91 0.30 1.29 9.60
CA GLY A 91 0.01 2.06 8.37
C GLY A 91 -1.42 1.84 7.87
N PHE A 92 -1.74 0.60 7.48
CA PHE A 92 -3.07 0.24 7.01
C PHE A 92 -4.17 0.49 8.06
N LYS A 93 -3.85 0.30 9.35
CA LYS A 93 -4.79 0.53 10.44
C LYS A 93 -5.15 2.01 10.60
N ILE A 94 -4.16 2.90 10.52
CA ILE A 94 -4.31 4.36 10.65
C ILE A 94 -5.04 4.95 9.44
N PHE A 95 -4.76 4.48 8.23
CA PHE A 95 -5.31 5.12 7.04
C PHE A 95 -6.63 4.50 6.56
N LEU A 96 -6.81 3.20 6.75
CA LEU A 96 -7.91 2.45 6.15
C LEU A 96 -8.68 1.57 7.16
N ASN A 97 -8.33 1.63 8.45
CA ASN A 97 -8.90 0.82 9.52
C ASN A 97 -8.76 -0.71 9.36
N ILE A 98 -8.01 -1.18 8.39
CA ILE A 98 -7.78 -2.62 8.16
C ILE A 98 -6.45 -3.07 8.75
N THR A 99 -6.27 -4.37 8.93
CA THR A 99 -4.99 -4.94 9.38
C THR A 99 -4.69 -6.19 8.55
N PRO A 100 -4.01 -6.03 7.39
CA PRO A 100 -3.61 -7.16 6.57
C PRO A 100 -2.70 -8.11 7.35
N THR A 101 -2.78 -9.41 7.06
CA THR A 101 -1.92 -10.40 7.70
C THR A 101 -0.61 -10.53 6.93
N VAL A 102 0.52 -10.39 7.63
CA VAL A 102 1.86 -10.58 7.06
C VAL A 102 2.16 -12.08 6.97
N THR A 103 2.39 -12.60 5.77
CA THR A 103 2.63 -14.03 5.51
C THR A 103 3.77 -14.24 4.51
N SER A 104 4.00 -15.51 4.13
CA SER A 104 4.82 -15.90 2.97
C SER A 104 6.24 -15.29 2.93
N TRP A 105 6.89 -15.19 4.08
CA TRP A 105 8.27 -14.72 4.19
C TRP A 105 9.25 -15.63 3.45
N THR A 106 10.17 -15.01 2.71
CA THR A 106 11.35 -15.72 2.20
C THR A 106 12.37 -15.97 3.31
N ASN A 107 13.20 -17.00 3.14
CA ASN A 107 14.24 -17.37 4.10
C ASN A 107 15.26 -16.23 4.34
N ASP A 108 15.53 -15.42 3.32
CA ASP A 108 16.42 -14.26 3.40
C ASP A 108 15.76 -13.02 4.02
N SER A 109 14.48 -13.10 4.37
CA SER A 109 13.68 -12.00 4.92
C SER A 109 13.65 -10.74 4.04
N LYS A 110 13.81 -10.90 2.71
CA LYS A 110 13.72 -9.80 1.74
C LYS A 110 12.36 -9.68 1.07
N GLN A 111 11.49 -10.68 1.19
CA GLN A 111 10.15 -10.62 0.63
C GLN A 111 9.13 -11.17 1.62
N PHE A 112 7.94 -10.57 1.60
CA PHE A 112 6.77 -11.02 2.34
C PHE A 112 5.50 -10.70 1.56
N SER A 113 4.39 -11.28 1.97
CA SER A 113 3.08 -10.97 1.42
C SER A 113 2.18 -10.32 2.46
N LEU A 114 1.32 -9.41 2.00
CA LEU A 114 0.18 -8.90 2.76
C LEU A 114 -1.08 -9.56 2.24
N LEU A 115 -1.76 -10.29 3.12
CA LEU A 115 -3.05 -10.90 2.85
C LEU A 115 -4.17 -9.97 3.37
N PHE A 116 -5.06 -9.57 2.48
CA PHE A 116 -6.19 -8.71 2.81
C PHE A 116 -7.44 -9.56 3.00
N GLU A 117 -8.00 -9.56 4.21
CA GLU A 117 -9.31 -10.17 4.49
C GLU A 117 -10.44 -9.28 3.97
N GLU A 118 -10.26 -7.96 4.08
CA GLU A 118 -11.20 -6.94 3.63
C GLU A 118 -10.43 -5.85 2.88
N ASN A 119 -10.95 -5.43 1.72
CA ASN A 119 -10.37 -4.35 0.92
C ASN A 119 -11.39 -3.20 0.79
N PRO A 120 -11.27 -2.12 1.59
CA PRO A 120 -12.27 -1.07 1.68
C PRO A 120 -12.42 -0.26 0.38
N LEU A 121 -11.43 -0.30 -0.52
CA LEU A 121 -11.54 0.34 -1.83
C LEU A 121 -12.38 -0.49 -2.81
N ALA A 122 -12.44 -1.80 -2.62
CA ALA A 122 -13.15 -2.73 -3.49
C ALA A 122 -14.60 -2.98 -3.05
N ASP A 123 -15.06 -2.36 -1.96
CA ASP A 123 -16.44 -2.46 -1.51
C ASP A 123 -17.37 -1.95 -2.62
N PHE A 124 -18.30 -2.81 -3.06
CA PHE A 124 -19.27 -2.57 -4.15
C PHE A 124 -18.70 -2.50 -5.57
N VAL A 125 -17.50 -3.04 -5.79
CA VAL A 125 -16.87 -3.06 -7.10
C VAL A 125 -17.12 -4.38 -7.80
N GLU A 126 -17.59 -4.29 -9.05
CA GLU A 126 -17.58 -5.39 -10.02
C GLU A 126 -16.74 -4.95 -11.22
N LEU A 127 -15.82 -5.82 -11.65
CA LEU A 127 -15.02 -5.54 -12.84
C LEU A 127 -15.89 -5.64 -14.11
N PRO A 128 -15.62 -4.83 -15.15
CA PRO A 128 -16.30 -4.96 -16.43
C PRO A 128 -16.22 -6.39 -16.99
N ASP A 129 -17.34 -6.88 -17.53
CA ASP A 129 -17.42 -8.18 -18.21
C ASP A 129 -17.05 -8.04 -19.70
N ASP A 130 -15.85 -7.50 -19.96
CA ASP A 130 -15.30 -7.35 -21.31
C ASP A 130 -14.27 -8.44 -21.66
N GLY A 131 -14.09 -9.41 -20.77
CA GLY A 131 -13.16 -10.53 -20.88
C GLY A 131 -11.69 -10.17 -20.69
N ARG A 132 -11.34 -8.89 -20.44
CA ARG A 132 -9.95 -8.44 -20.22
C ARG A 132 -9.75 -7.87 -18.82
N ALA A 133 -10.75 -7.17 -18.28
CA ALA A 133 -10.63 -6.54 -16.97
C ALA A 133 -10.29 -7.54 -15.85
N GLN A 134 -10.92 -8.73 -15.88
CA GLN A 134 -10.64 -9.80 -14.90
C GLN A 134 -9.22 -10.35 -14.98
N ASP A 135 -8.54 -10.21 -16.12
CA ASP A 135 -7.20 -10.74 -16.34
C ASP A 135 -6.09 -9.69 -16.24
N GLU A 136 -6.41 -8.43 -16.52
CA GLU A 136 -5.42 -7.36 -16.65
C GLU A 136 -5.53 -6.29 -15.56
N LEU A 137 -6.74 -5.96 -15.07
CA LEU A 137 -6.93 -4.83 -14.16
C LEU A 137 -6.65 -5.21 -12.71
N TRP A 138 -5.71 -4.49 -12.09
CA TRP A 138 -5.50 -4.53 -10.64
C TRP A 138 -6.18 -3.31 -10.02
N TYR A 139 -7.45 -3.49 -9.63
CA TYR A 139 -8.29 -2.37 -9.19
C TYR A 139 -7.64 -1.57 -8.06
N SER A 140 -6.95 -2.22 -7.12
CA SER A 140 -6.28 -1.56 -5.99
C SER A 140 -4.77 -1.32 -6.19
N ASN A 141 -4.27 -1.26 -7.44
CA ASN A 141 -2.84 -1.07 -7.74
C ASN A 141 -2.25 0.23 -7.16
N ILE A 142 -3.11 1.20 -6.80
CA ILE A 142 -2.71 2.39 -6.07
C ILE A 142 -1.97 2.06 -4.77
N PHE A 143 -2.30 0.96 -4.09
CA PHE A 143 -1.61 0.54 -2.86
C PHE A 143 -0.15 0.17 -3.11
N CYS A 144 0.16 -0.47 -4.23
CA CYS A 144 1.54 -0.79 -4.62
C CYS A 144 2.37 0.49 -4.74
N GLY A 145 1.82 1.49 -5.43
CA GLY A 145 2.41 2.80 -5.56
C GLY A 145 2.64 3.47 -4.20
N VAL A 146 1.61 3.52 -3.35
CA VAL A 146 1.70 4.16 -2.03
C VAL A 146 2.81 3.54 -1.19
N LEU A 147 2.89 2.21 -1.13
CA LEU A 147 3.95 1.54 -0.39
C LEU A 147 5.33 1.84 -0.96
N ARG A 148 5.47 1.81 -2.29
CA ARG A 148 6.74 2.07 -2.96
C ARG A 148 7.24 3.49 -2.69
N GLY A 149 6.37 4.49 -2.83
CA GLY A 149 6.71 5.89 -2.54
C GLY A 149 7.01 6.13 -1.06
N ALA A 150 6.18 5.59 -0.17
CA ALA A 150 6.39 5.77 1.27
C ALA A 150 7.70 5.12 1.77
N LEU A 151 8.04 3.94 1.25
CA LEU A 151 9.25 3.21 1.65
C LEU A 151 10.52 3.81 1.04
N GLU A 152 10.43 4.42 -0.14
CA GLU A 152 11.55 5.14 -0.75
C GLU A 152 12.02 6.31 0.14
N MET A 153 11.09 7.07 0.71
CA MET A 153 11.39 8.20 1.61
C MET A 153 12.04 7.77 2.94
N VAL A 154 11.97 6.48 3.28
CA VAL A 154 12.69 5.88 4.41
C VAL A 154 13.81 4.94 3.95
N GLN A 155 14.36 5.21 2.77
CA GLN A 155 15.56 4.59 2.20
C GLN A 155 15.44 3.08 1.93
N MET A 156 14.23 2.62 1.64
CA MET A 156 13.97 1.25 1.23
C MET A 156 13.41 1.25 -0.18
N GLN A 157 14.24 0.88 -1.16
CA GLN A 157 13.74 0.63 -2.50
C GLN A 157 13.07 -0.74 -2.51
N VAL A 158 11.76 -0.74 -2.77
CA VAL A 158 10.95 -1.96 -2.84
C VAL A 158 10.24 -2.09 -4.17
N GLU A 159 9.87 -3.32 -4.50
CA GLU A 159 8.86 -3.65 -5.50
C GLU A 159 7.61 -4.14 -4.80
N ALA A 160 6.44 -3.69 -5.25
CA ALA A 160 5.15 -4.13 -4.75
C ALA A 160 4.24 -4.47 -5.93
N HIS A 161 3.58 -5.63 -5.88
CA HIS A 161 2.61 -6.05 -6.90
C HIS A 161 1.58 -7.01 -6.30
N PHE A 162 0.38 -7.04 -6.87
CA PHE A 162 -0.63 -8.04 -6.50
C PHE A 162 -0.29 -9.41 -7.12
N ILE A 163 -0.49 -10.47 -6.34
CA ILE A 163 -0.40 -11.87 -6.79
C ILE A 163 -1.80 -12.39 -7.12
N SER A 164 -2.79 -12.04 -6.29
CA SER A 164 -4.18 -12.48 -6.44
C SER A 164 -5.13 -11.39 -5.95
N ASP A 165 -6.35 -11.40 -6.48
CA ASP A 165 -7.40 -10.47 -6.09
C ASP A 165 -8.79 -11.12 -6.19
N VAL A 166 -9.62 -10.94 -5.17
CA VAL A 166 -11.01 -11.43 -5.14
C VAL A 166 -11.85 -10.83 -6.27
N LEU A 167 -11.56 -9.59 -6.69
CA LEU A 167 -12.23 -8.96 -7.82
C LEU A 167 -11.97 -9.67 -9.16
N ARG A 168 -10.87 -10.41 -9.23
CA ARG A 168 -10.48 -11.22 -10.40
C ARG A 168 -10.89 -12.70 -10.25
N GLY A 169 -11.71 -13.02 -9.24
CA GLY A 169 -12.21 -14.36 -8.98
C GLY A 169 -11.25 -15.26 -8.19
N ASN A 170 -10.22 -14.71 -7.53
CA ASN A 170 -9.38 -15.49 -6.62
C ASN A 170 -10.01 -15.62 -5.22
N ASP A 171 -9.56 -16.61 -4.43
CA ASP A 171 -10.08 -16.83 -3.08
C ASP A 171 -9.67 -15.74 -2.08
N THR A 172 -8.53 -15.08 -2.32
CA THR A 172 -7.98 -14.05 -1.44
C THR A 172 -7.26 -12.97 -2.23
N THR A 173 -7.17 -11.78 -1.64
CA THR A 173 -6.34 -10.68 -2.17
C THR A 173 -4.97 -10.71 -1.50
N GLU A 174 -3.92 -10.98 -2.28
CA GLU A 174 -2.54 -11.07 -1.82
C GLU A 174 -1.67 -10.05 -2.57
N MET A 175 -0.91 -9.25 -1.83
CA MET A 175 0.09 -8.34 -2.38
C MET A 175 1.48 -8.76 -1.92
N ARG A 176 2.41 -8.90 -2.86
CA ARG A 176 3.82 -9.20 -2.61
C ARG A 176 4.62 -7.91 -2.46
N ILE A 177 5.49 -7.87 -1.46
CA ILE A 177 6.46 -6.79 -1.28
C ILE A 177 7.87 -7.41 -1.24
N SER A 178 8.75 -6.87 -2.07
CA SER A 178 10.14 -7.31 -2.23
C SER A 178 11.11 -6.16 -1.99
N LEU A 179 12.01 -6.31 -1.04
CA LEU A 179 13.11 -5.38 -0.81
C LEU A 179 14.18 -5.56 -1.89
N ILE A 180 14.40 -4.52 -2.69
CA ILE A 180 15.42 -4.51 -3.74
C ILE A 180 16.77 -4.14 -3.13
N ARG A 181 16.84 -2.98 -2.47
CA ARG A 181 18.04 -2.49 -1.78
C ARG A 181 17.69 -1.40 -0.76
N TYR A 182 18.61 -1.17 0.16
CA TYR A 182 18.63 0.06 0.94
C TYR A 182 19.28 1.17 0.11
N ILE A 183 18.74 2.38 0.21
CA ILE A 183 19.24 3.56 -0.49
C ILE A 183 20.26 4.23 0.43
N ASP A 184 21.48 4.42 -0.05
CA ASP A 184 22.52 5.12 0.69
C ASP A 184 22.33 6.64 0.51
N ASP A 185 22.43 7.41 1.61
CA ASP A 185 22.54 8.87 1.53
C ASP A 185 23.97 9.20 1.07
N GLU A 186 24.18 9.45 -0.23
CA GLU A 186 25.37 10.19 -0.64
C GLU A 186 25.19 11.65 -0.19
N LEU A 187 25.92 12.04 0.87
CA LEU A 187 26.13 13.44 1.18
C LEU A 187 26.80 14.08 -0.05
N PRO A 188 26.31 15.23 -0.56
CA PRO A 188 27.07 15.96 -1.56
C PRO A 188 28.46 16.24 -0.97
N PRO A 189 29.54 16.08 -1.75
CA PRO A 189 30.87 16.41 -1.28
C PRO A 189 30.85 17.83 -0.74
N GLU A 190 31.42 18.04 0.45
CA GLU A 190 31.65 19.39 0.96
C GLU A 190 32.53 20.11 -0.07
N ASP A 191 32.01 21.19 -0.67
CA ASP A 191 32.80 22.07 -1.52
C ASP A 191 33.91 22.70 -0.64
N ASP A 192 35.16 22.27 -0.84
CA ASP A 192 36.38 22.88 -0.27
C ASP A 192 36.54 24.35 -0.67
#